data_AF-A0A816RQV5-F1
#
_entry.id   AF-A0A816RQV5-F1
#
_cell.length_a   1.000
_cell.length_b   1.000
_cell.length_c   1.000
_cell.angle_alpha   90.00
_cell.angle_beta   90.00
_cell.angle_gamma   90.00
#
_symmetry.space_group_name_H-M   'P 1'
#
loop_
_entity.id
_entity.type
_entity.pdbx_description
1 polymer ?
#
loop_
_entity_poly.entity_id
_entity_poly.type
_entity_poly.pdbx_seq_one_letter_code
_entity_poly.pdbx_strand_id
1 'polypeptide(L)'
;MDSWLCTRRNRILPVNRVSQRFLDFPFRVETDRFDQFDRLEKSASSPAAFQDLGEATATVAKASQSSSVAVALSSHDNESKLSSASAIASGVVLGLFEDWRYKSESKKPSLSCIDIIGFGTGPELENKLKHAEDVSYGVIFGRELINSPANVLTPAVLADEAAKVASTYSDVFSANILNEEQCRELKMGSYLAVAAASAKANPPFFIHLVYRPLSWTWSSIKLMKFDMGGSAAILGAAKAIGEIKHPGVEVHFIVAVCENMISGTGMRHGDVITASNEKTIELSKTTTQMLKVV
;
A
#
# COMPACT_ATOMS: atom_id res chain seq x y z
N MET A 1 5.67 -35.57 -26.38
CA MET A 1 5.79 -36.32 -25.12
C MET A 1 6.64 -35.50 -24.16
N ASP A 2 5.93 -34.58 -23.49
CA ASP A 2 5.99 -34.21 -22.07
C ASP A 2 7.30 -33.96 -21.32
N SER A 3 7.41 -32.73 -20.81
CA SER A 3 7.94 -32.30 -19.50
C SER A 3 8.19 -30.77 -19.59
N TRP A 4 7.21 -29.87 -19.40
CA TRP A 4 6.59 -29.40 -18.14
C TRP A 4 7.56 -29.32 -16.94
N LEU A 5 8.35 -28.25 -16.88
CA LEU A 5 8.78 -27.64 -15.62
C LEU A 5 8.62 -26.12 -15.70
N CYS A 6 7.59 -25.69 -15.00
CA CYS A 6 7.11 -24.33 -14.86
C CYS A 6 7.95 -23.60 -13.81
N THR A 7 8.70 -22.57 -14.23
CA THR A 7 9.19 -21.53 -13.32
C THR A 7 8.72 -20.19 -13.86
N ARG A 8 7.42 -19.89 -13.65
CA ARG A 8 6.89 -18.53 -13.80
C ARG A 8 7.44 -17.69 -12.64
N ARG A 9 8.54 -16.97 -12.90
CA ARG A 9 8.93 -15.82 -12.07
C ARG A 9 7.89 -14.72 -12.28
N ASN A 10 7.20 -14.38 -11.19
CA ASN A 10 6.40 -13.16 -11.06
C ASN A 10 7.22 -11.96 -11.54
N ARG A 11 6.85 -11.40 -12.68
CA ARG A 11 7.35 -10.12 -13.16
C ARG A 11 6.15 -9.19 -13.14
N ILE A 12 6.05 -8.38 -12.09
CA ILE A 12 5.17 -7.21 -12.06
C ILE A 12 5.71 -6.30 -13.18
N LEU A 13 4.93 -6.15 -14.25
CA LEU A 13 5.30 -5.28 -15.36
C LEU A 13 5.16 -3.83 -14.87
N PRO A 14 6.23 -3.02 -14.87
CA PRO A 14 6.10 -1.60 -14.55
C PRO A 14 5.22 -0.93 -15.62
N VAL A 15 4.38 0.01 -15.19
CA VAL A 15 3.77 0.98 -16.09
C VAL A 15 4.93 1.82 -16.63
N ASN A 16 5.40 1.46 -17.81
CA ASN A 16 6.65 1.97 -18.36
C ASN A 16 6.48 3.42 -18.85
N ARG A 17 7.17 4.35 -18.17
CA ARG A 17 7.49 5.73 -18.59
C ARG A 17 6.29 6.68 -18.72
N VAL A 18 6.25 7.65 -17.81
CA VAL A 18 5.85 9.02 -18.14
C VAL A 18 6.94 9.58 -19.07
N SER A 19 6.66 9.76 -20.36
CA SER A 19 7.63 10.33 -21.31
C SER A 19 7.10 11.62 -21.92
N GLN A 20 7.80 12.73 -21.68
CA GLN A 20 7.50 14.02 -22.31
C GLN A 20 7.76 13.96 -23.83
N ARG A 21 6.80 14.40 -24.65
CA ARG A 21 7.05 14.76 -26.05
C ARG A 21 6.65 16.22 -26.30
N PHE A 22 7.61 16.99 -26.79
CA PHE A 22 7.38 18.27 -27.45
C PHE A 22 6.65 18.03 -28.78
N LEU A 23 5.65 18.85 -29.09
CA LEU A 23 5.22 19.08 -30.46
C LEU A 23 5.46 20.55 -30.79
N ASP A 24 6.62 20.81 -31.39
CA ASP A 24 6.70 21.82 -32.45
C ASP A 24 6.22 21.15 -33.74
N PHE A 25 5.44 21.89 -34.54
CA PHE A 25 5.03 21.69 -35.95
C PHE A 25 3.54 21.46 -36.26
N PRO A 26 3.06 22.01 -37.40
CA PRO A 26 1.65 22.14 -37.71
C PRO A 26 1.20 20.99 -38.60
N PHE A 27 0.58 19.94 -38.05
CA PHE A 27 -0.37 19.11 -38.83
C PHE A 27 -1.27 18.29 -37.90
N ARG A 28 -2.54 18.26 -38.29
CA ARG A 28 -3.69 17.45 -37.88
C ARG A 28 -3.38 16.30 -36.90
N VAL A 29 -3.77 16.48 -35.64
CA VAL A 29 -3.83 15.42 -34.64
C VAL A 29 -5.12 14.61 -34.88
N GLU A 30 -4.99 13.34 -35.27
CA GLU A 30 -6.07 12.36 -35.07
C GLU A 30 -6.09 12.00 -33.58
N THR A 31 -6.82 12.79 -32.80
CA THR A 31 -7.20 12.46 -31.41
C THR A 31 -8.58 11.81 -31.45
N ASP A 32 -8.65 10.52 -31.13
CA ASP A 32 -9.88 9.72 -31.23
C ASP A 32 -10.97 10.06 -30.20
N ARG A 33 -10.73 10.95 -29.23
CA ARG A 33 -11.80 11.53 -28.40
C ARG A 33 -11.32 12.74 -27.57
N PHE A 34 -12.16 13.77 -27.51
CA PHE A 34 -11.98 14.93 -26.64
C PHE A 34 -13.11 14.90 -25.61
N ASP A 35 -12.79 14.51 -24.37
CA ASP A 35 -13.75 14.55 -23.26
C ASP A 35 -13.45 15.81 -22.41
N GLN A 36 -14.36 16.80 -22.49
CA GLN A 36 -14.26 18.02 -21.69
C GLN A 36 -14.89 17.79 -20.31
N PHE A 37 -14.09 17.93 -19.25
CA PHE A 37 -14.57 17.85 -17.87
C PHE A 37 -15.03 19.23 -17.37
N ASP A 38 -16.31 19.55 -17.53
CA ASP A 38 -16.95 20.71 -16.89
C ASP A 38 -17.34 20.40 -15.43
N ARG A 39 -16.34 20.05 -14.59
CA ARG A 39 -16.53 19.81 -13.15
C ARG A 39 -15.77 20.81 -12.26
N LEU A 40 -15.61 22.04 -12.73
CA LEU A 40 -14.93 23.10 -11.99
C LEU A 40 -15.85 24.30 -11.76
N GLU A 41 -16.87 24.13 -10.91
CA GLU A 41 -17.43 25.26 -10.17
C GLU A 41 -17.00 25.18 -8.70
N LYS A 42 -16.06 26.08 -8.34
CA LYS A 42 -15.75 26.61 -7.00
C LYS A 42 -14.98 25.78 -5.95
N SER A 43 -14.03 24.90 -6.32
CA SER A 43 -13.09 24.31 -5.31
C SER A 43 -11.66 24.00 -5.79
N ALA A 44 -11.21 24.59 -6.90
CA ALA A 44 -9.97 24.26 -7.61
C ALA A 44 -8.66 24.73 -6.93
N SER A 45 -8.50 24.53 -5.61
CA SER A 45 -7.28 24.91 -4.89
C SER A 45 -6.78 23.88 -3.88
N SER A 46 -7.39 22.69 -3.80
CA SER A 46 -6.93 21.64 -2.88
C SER A 46 -6.22 20.50 -3.61
N PRO A 47 -5.18 19.89 -2.99
CA PRO A 47 -4.54 18.68 -3.52
C PRO A 47 -5.53 17.53 -3.81
N ALA A 48 -6.62 17.44 -3.05
CA ALA A 48 -7.66 16.44 -3.26
C ALA A 48 -8.36 16.61 -4.62
N ALA A 49 -8.68 17.84 -5.03
CA ALA A 49 -9.32 18.08 -6.33
C ALA A 49 -8.43 17.65 -7.51
N PHE A 50 -7.11 17.81 -7.39
CA PHE A 50 -6.15 17.35 -8.40
C PHE A 50 -6.01 15.83 -8.42
N GLN A 51 -6.12 15.18 -7.27
CA GLN A 51 -6.18 13.73 -7.19
C GLN A 51 -7.46 13.17 -7.84
N ASP A 52 -8.62 13.77 -7.55
CA ASP A 52 -9.89 13.41 -8.16
C ASP A 52 -9.85 13.54 -9.69
N LEU A 53 -9.19 14.60 -10.19
CA LEU A 53 -8.96 14.78 -11.63
C LEU A 53 -8.10 13.66 -12.21
N GLY A 54 -7.06 13.22 -11.49
CA GLY A 54 -6.27 12.06 -11.88
C GLY A 54 -7.10 10.77 -11.95
N GLU A 55 -7.96 10.52 -10.97
CA GLU A 55 -8.85 9.35 -10.95
C GLU A 55 -9.89 9.39 -12.08
N ALA A 56 -10.44 10.57 -12.37
CA ALA A 56 -11.33 10.77 -13.51
C ALA A 56 -10.62 10.50 -14.85
N THR A 57 -9.37 10.96 -14.97
CA THR A 57 -8.51 10.68 -16.15
C THR A 57 -8.28 9.18 -16.32
N ALA A 58 -7.96 8.46 -15.24
CA ALA A 58 -7.81 7.00 -15.28
C ALA A 58 -9.10 6.29 -15.71
N THR A 59 -10.26 6.78 -15.25
CA THR A 59 -11.57 6.24 -15.63
C THR A 59 -11.82 6.39 -17.12
N VAL A 60 -11.55 7.56 -17.69
CA VAL A 60 -11.66 7.82 -19.14
C VAL A 60 -10.67 6.98 -19.93
N ALA A 61 -9.41 6.87 -19.47
CA ALA A 61 -8.41 6.03 -20.10
C ALA A 61 -8.87 4.57 -20.21
N LYS A 62 -9.46 4.02 -19.14
CA LYS A 62 -10.00 2.66 -19.11
C LYS A 62 -11.21 2.49 -20.02
N ALA A 63 -12.15 3.44 -19.99
CA ALA A 63 -13.35 3.39 -20.82
C ALA A 63 -13.03 3.50 -22.32
N SER A 64 -12.03 4.29 -22.67
CA SER A 64 -11.57 4.47 -24.06
C SER A 64 -10.59 3.41 -24.54
N GLN A 65 -10.07 2.55 -23.64
CA GLN A 65 -8.96 1.64 -23.92
C GLN A 65 -7.73 2.33 -24.52
N SER A 66 -7.52 3.60 -24.22
CA SER A 66 -6.43 4.41 -24.78
C SER A 66 -5.06 3.95 -24.27
N SER A 67 -4.06 3.96 -25.16
CA SER A 67 -2.67 3.64 -24.80
C SER A 67 -1.87 4.83 -24.28
N SER A 68 -2.33 6.05 -24.57
CA SER A 68 -1.76 7.31 -24.12
C SER A 68 -2.87 8.30 -23.78
N VAL A 69 -2.70 9.09 -22.72
CA VAL A 69 -3.63 10.15 -22.32
C VAL A 69 -2.83 11.38 -21.91
N ALA A 70 -3.32 12.57 -22.27
CA ALA A 70 -2.72 13.84 -21.87
C ALA A 70 -3.68 14.62 -20.97
N VAL A 71 -3.16 15.20 -19.90
CA VAL A 71 -3.85 16.12 -18.99
C VAL A 71 -3.18 17.48 -19.08
N ALA A 72 -3.90 18.48 -19.59
CA ALA A 72 -3.41 19.85 -19.70
C ALA A 72 -4.13 20.75 -18.70
N LEU A 73 -3.36 21.45 -17.86
CA LEU A 73 -3.89 22.43 -16.90
C LEU A 73 -3.12 23.75 -17.00
N SER A 74 -3.87 24.84 -17.06
CA SER A 74 -3.31 26.19 -16.95
C SER A 74 -3.23 26.58 -15.47
N SER A 75 -2.04 26.48 -14.87
CA SER A 75 -1.79 26.96 -13.51
C SER A 75 -0.80 28.12 -13.53
N HIS A 76 -1.01 29.12 -12.67
CA HIS A 76 -0.21 30.35 -12.64
C HIS A 76 0.90 30.37 -11.57
N ASP A 77 0.93 29.40 -10.64
CA ASP A 77 1.89 29.37 -9.52
C ASP A 77 2.79 28.11 -9.52
N ASN A 78 4.11 28.28 -9.40
CA ASN A 78 5.10 27.23 -9.61
C ASN A 78 5.16 26.17 -8.50
N GLU A 79 5.02 26.57 -7.23
CA GLU A 79 5.05 25.59 -6.13
C GLU A 79 3.75 24.78 -6.08
N SER A 80 2.62 25.45 -6.32
CA SER A 80 1.31 24.85 -6.55
C SER A 80 1.31 23.88 -7.75
N LYS A 81 2.01 24.21 -8.85
CA LYS A 81 2.16 23.31 -10.02
C LYS A 81 2.76 21.97 -9.64
N LEU A 82 3.88 21.96 -8.92
CA LEU A 82 4.58 20.70 -8.59
C LEU A 82 3.72 19.77 -7.72
N SER A 83 3.05 20.33 -6.70
CA SER A 83 2.15 19.54 -5.84
C SER A 83 0.89 19.08 -6.57
N SER A 84 0.35 19.90 -7.47
CA SER A 84 -0.80 19.54 -8.31
C SER A 84 -0.45 18.41 -9.29
N ALA A 85 0.70 18.47 -9.95
CA ALA A 85 1.18 17.43 -10.84
C ALA A 85 1.37 16.09 -10.11
N SER A 86 1.97 16.13 -8.92
CA SER A 86 2.11 14.96 -8.04
C SER A 86 0.75 14.38 -7.64
N ALA A 87 -0.22 15.21 -7.26
CA ALA A 87 -1.56 14.76 -6.89
C ALA A 87 -2.30 14.12 -8.07
N ILE A 88 -2.22 14.71 -9.27
CA ILE A 88 -2.77 14.12 -10.50
C ILE A 88 -2.11 12.78 -10.77
N ALA A 89 -0.78 12.69 -10.75
CA ALA A 89 -0.06 11.45 -10.98
C ALA A 89 -0.49 10.35 -10.00
N SER A 90 -0.57 10.67 -8.70
CA SER A 90 -1.08 9.72 -7.70
C SER A 90 -2.51 9.29 -7.98
N GLY A 91 -3.41 10.23 -8.31
CA GLY A 91 -4.80 9.93 -8.66
C GLY A 91 -4.93 9.03 -9.89
N VAL A 92 -4.12 9.27 -10.93
CA VAL A 92 -4.12 8.42 -12.12
C VAL A 92 -3.63 7.02 -11.77
N VAL A 93 -2.47 6.87 -11.12
CA VAL A 93 -1.91 5.57 -10.75
C VAL A 93 -2.89 4.78 -9.87
N LEU A 94 -3.50 5.43 -8.88
CA LEU A 94 -4.47 4.79 -7.97
C LEU A 94 -5.81 4.47 -8.65
N GLY A 95 -6.26 5.29 -9.61
CA GLY A 95 -7.49 5.07 -10.37
C GLY A 95 -7.37 4.00 -11.47
N LEU A 96 -6.14 3.78 -11.95
CA LEU A 96 -5.82 2.68 -12.88
C LEU A 96 -5.73 1.32 -12.19
N PHE A 97 -5.51 1.31 -10.87
CA PHE A 97 -5.42 0.07 -10.12
C PHE A 97 -6.76 -0.67 -10.17
N GLU A 98 -6.71 -1.88 -10.73
CA GLU A 98 -7.77 -2.87 -10.64
C GLU A 98 -7.15 -4.20 -10.24
N ASP A 99 -7.75 -4.85 -9.24
CA ASP A 99 -7.26 -6.12 -8.76
C ASP A 99 -7.82 -7.26 -9.61
N TRP A 100 -6.95 -7.85 -10.42
CA TRP A 100 -7.28 -8.96 -11.32
C TRP A 100 -6.88 -10.32 -10.76
N ARG A 101 -6.21 -10.39 -9.60
CA ARG A 101 -5.57 -11.61 -9.09
C ARG A 101 -6.56 -12.77 -8.85
N TYR A 102 -7.82 -12.44 -8.61
CA TYR A 102 -8.88 -13.41 -8.30
C TYR A 102 -10.01 -13.44 -9.34
N LYS A 103 -9.85 -12.75 -10.47
CA LYS A 103 -10.82 -12.76 -11.58
C LYS A 103 -10.40 -13.81 -12.63
N SER A 104 -11.37 -14.57 -13.14
CA SER A 104 -11.14 -15.59 -14.18
C SER A 104 -10.74 -14.98 -15.53
N GLU A 105 -11.28 -13.82 -15.86
CA GLU A 105 -10.91 -13.04 -17.05
C GLU A 105 -10.13 -11.79 -16.62
N SER A 106 -8.89 -11.66 -17.08
CA SER A 106 -8.07 -10.47 -16.83
C SER A 106 -8.10 -9.55 -18.04
N LYS A 107 -8.53 -8.31 -17.86
CA LYS A 107 -8.29 -7.24 -18.85
C LYS A 107 -7.11 -6.42 -18.38
N LYS A 108 -5.99 -6.52 -19.08
CA LYS A 108 -4.83 -5.67 -18.78
C LYS A 108 -5.18 -4.23 -19.16
N PRO A 109 -4.78 -3.24 -18.34
CA PRO A 109 -4.90 -1.84 -18.75
C PRO A 109 -4.07 -1.62 -20.02
N SER A 110 -4.64 -0.91 -20.99
CA SER A 110 -3.97 -0.55 -22.24
C SER A 110 -3.10 0.69 -22.10
N LEU A 111 -3.33 1.49 -21.06
CA LEU A 111 -2.60 2.74 -20.83
C LEU A 111 -1.13 2.47 -20.50
N SER A 112 -0.26 3.06 -21.29
CA SER A 112 1.20 2.94 -21.16
C SER A 112 1.87 4.26 -20.79
N CYS A 113 1.30 5.40 -21.19
CA CYS A 113 1.89 6.71 -20.97
C CYS A 113 0.83 7.74 -20.56
N ILE A 114 1.22 8.67 -19.68
CA ILE A 114 0.42 9.84 -19.31
C ILE A 114 1.29 11.08 -19.49
N ASP A 115 0.79 12.05 -20.24
CA ASP A 115 1.44 13.34 -20.44
C ASP A 115 0.77 14.39 -19.57
N ILE A 116 1.49 14.94 -18.58
CA ILE A 116 0.99 16.05 -17.76
C ILE A 116 1.57 17.36 -18.31
N ILE A 117 0.72 18.15 -18.97
CA ILE A 117 1.10 19.35 -19.72
C ILE A 117 0.77 20.61 -18.89
N GLY A 118 1.69 21.59 -18.90
CA GLY A 118 1.48 22.90 -18.25
C GLY A 118 2.14 23.06 -16.87
N PHE A 119 2.90 22.05 -16.42
CA PHE A 119 3.54 22.03 -15.10
C PHE A 119 5.05 22.35 -15.09
N GLY A 120 5.62 22.67 -16.26
CA GLY A 120 7.05 22.90 -16.43
C GLY A 120 7.84 21.61 -16.63
N THR A 121 9.17 21.74 -16.75
CA THR A 121 10.11 20.62 -16.89
C THR A 121 11.27 20.82 -15.92
N GLY A 122 11.92 19.73 -15.51
CA GLY A 122 13.11 19.77 -14.67
C GLY A 122 13.17 18.70 -13.58
N PRO A 123 14.32 18.56 -12.92
CA PRO A 123 14.59 17.50 -11.96
C PRO A 123 13.68 17.56 -10.72
N GLU A 124 13.23 18.75 -10.32
CA GLU A 124 12.32 18.91 -9.18
C GLU A 124 10.95 18.26 -9.43
N LEU A 125 10.41 18.44 -10.63
CA LEU A 125 9.15 17.81 -11.04
C LEU A 125 9.30 16.31 -11.16
N GLU A 126 10.37 15.85 -11.82
CA GLU A 126 10.66 14.41 -11.95
C GLU A 126 10.79 13.72 -10.59
N ASN A 127 11.48 14.35 -9.64
CA ASN A 127 11.60 13.83 -8.28
C ASN A 127 10.25 13.79 -7.55
N LYS A 128 9.40 14.82 -7.69
CA LYS A 128 8.05 14.80 -7.10
C LYS A 128 7.15 13.74 -7.73
N LEU A 129 7.20 13.56 -9.04
CA LEU A 129 6.43 12.54 -9.74
C LEU A 129 6.88 11.13 -9.35
N LYS A 130 8.19 10.91 -9.28
CA LYS A 130 8.76 9.65 -8.78
C LYS A 130 8.32 9.37 -7.34
N HIS A 131 8.40 10.37 -6.47
CA HIS A 131 7.90 10.23 -5.09
C HIS A 131 6.41 9.88 -5.04
N ALA A 132 5.58 10.53 -5.87
CA ALA A 132 4.15 10.25 -5.98
C ALA A 132 3.89 8.80 -6.43
N GLU A 133 4.67 8.32 -7.39
CA GLU A 133 4.62 6.95 -7.90
C GLU A 133 5.00 5.93 -6.81
N ASP A 134 6.13 6.14 -6.13
CA ASP A 134 6.63 5.25 -5.05
C ASP A 134 5.60 5.15 -3.91
N VAL A 135 5.00 6.28 -3.50
CA VAL A 135 3.92 6.31 -2.51
C VAL A 135 2.68 5.57 -3.02
N SER A 136 2.25 5.84 -4.25
CA SER A 136 1.08 5.18 -4.85
C SER A 136 1.27 3.67 -4.95
N TYR A 137 2.47 3.17 -5.25
CA TYR A 137 2.77 1.74 -5.26
C TYR A 137 2.75 1.12 -3.85
N GLY A 138 3.15 1.85 -2.82
CA GLY A 138 2.95 1.45 -1.43
C GLY A 138 1.47 1.31 -1.07
N VAL A 139 0.64 2.28 -1.48
CA VAL A 139 -0.82 2.24 -1.27
C VAL A 139 -1.46 1.07 -2.04
N ILE A 140 -1.08 0.87 -3.30
CA ILE A 140 -1.55 -0.27 -4.11
C ILE A 140 -1.21 -1.59 -3.44
N PHE A 141 0.02 -1.74 -2.94
CA PHE A 141 0.42 -2.94 -2.21
C PHE A 141 -0.45 -3.16 -0.95
N GLY A 142 -0.73 -2.10 -0.20
CA GLY A 142 -1.69 -2.17 0.91
C GLY A 142 -3.09 -2.62 0.46
N ARG A 143 -3.61 -2.08 -0.65
CA ARG A 143 -4.90 -2.49 -1.24
C ARG A 143 -4.87 -3.96 -1.68
N GLU A 144 -3.77 -4.43 -2.26
CA GLU A 144 -3.60 -5.83 -2.65
C GLU A 144 -3.64 -6.77 -1.44
N LEU A 145 -3.00 -6.41 -0.33
CA LEU A 145 -3.11 -7.20 0.90
C LEU A 145 -4.57 -7.19 1.41
N ILE A 146 -5.21 -6.03 1.52
CA ILE A 146 -6.60 -5.90 1.99
C ILE A 146 -7.59 -6.68 1.14
N ASN A 147 -7.44 -6.62 -0.19
CA ASN A 147 -8.34 -7.27 -1.13
C ASN A 147 -8.10 -8.78 -1.24
N SER A 148 -7.02 -9.30 -0.64
CA SER A 148 -6.75 -10.73 -0.65
C SER A 148 -7.70 -11.44 0.32
N PRO A 149 -8.40 -12.50 -0.12
CA PRO A 149 -9.33 -13.20 0.75
C PRO A 149 -8.56 -13.93 1.87
N ALA A 150 -9.19 -14.13 3.02
CA ALA A 150 -8.53 -14.68 4.21
C ALA A 150 -7.92 -16.08 3.99
N ASN A 151 -8.47 -16.89 3.08
CA ASN A 151 -7.90 -18.19 2.72
C ASN A 151 -6.61 -18.09 1.88
N VAL A 152 -6.30 -16.92 1.33
CA VAL A 152 -5.07 -16.63 0.57
C VAL A 152 -4.09 -15.85 1.44
N LEU A 153 -4.55 -14.81 2.14
CA LEU A 153 -3.72 -14.00 3.03
C LEU A 153 -3.83 -14.47 4.47
N THR A 154 -3.20 -15.60 4.77
CA THR A 154 -3.08 -16.12 6.14
C THR A 154 -1.99 -15.37 6.92
N PRO A 155 -1.93 -15.51 8.27
CA PRO A 155 -0.87 -14.89 9.06
C PRO A 155 0.56 -15.21 8.58
N ALA A 156 0.80 -16.44 8.15
CA ALA A 156 2.08 -16.86 7.59
C ALA A 156 2.41 -16.12 6.29
N VAL A 157 1.44 -16.00 5.38
CA VAL A 157 1.64 -15.30 4.11
C VAL A 157 1.89 -13.81 4.35
N LEU A 158 1.20 -13.19 5.31
CA LEU A 158 1.45 -11.78 5.65
C LEU A 158 2.84 -11.57 6.27
N ALA A 159 3.31 -12.51 7.09
CA ALA A 159 4.68 -12.51 7.60
C ALA A 159 5.72 -12.68 6.47
N ASP A 160 5.45 -13.56 5.51
CA ASP A 160 6.30 -13.73 4.33
C ASP A 160 6.35 -12.46 3.47
N GLU A 161 5.22 -11.76 3.27
CA GLU A 161 5.20 -10.48 2.56
C GLU A 161 6.04 -9.41 3.28
N ALA A 162 5.97 -9.34 4.61
CA ALA A 162 6.82 -8.45 5.39
C ALA A 162 8.32 -8.82 5.27
N ALA A 163 8.65 -10.11 5.29
CA ALA A 163 10.01 -10.59 5.06
C ALA A 163 10.51 -10.23 3.65
N LYS A 164 9.65 -10.35 2.63
CA LYS A 164 9.97 -9.94 1.25
C LYS A 164 10.28 -8.45 1.15
N VAL A 165 9.47 -7.60 1.80
CA VAL A 165 9.74 -6.15 1.86
C VAL A 165 11.13 -5.90 2.45
N ALA A 166 11.46 -6.49 3.60
CA ALA A 166 12.77 -6.30 4.22
C ALA A 166 13.92 -6.84 3.36
N SER A 167 13.73 -7.97 2.67
CA SER A 167 14.75 -8.53 1.78
C SER A 167 15.01 -7.68 0.54
N THR A 168 13.94 -7.08 -0.01
CA THR A 168 14.00 -6.20 -1.20
C THR A 168 14.80 -4.94 -0.90
N TYR A 169 14.63 -4.40 0.30
CA TYR A 169 15.28 -3.17 0.78
C TYR A 169 16.30 -3.47 1.88
N SER A 170 17.08 -4.53 1.72
CA SER A 170 18.00 -5.05 2.75
C SER A 170 19.13 -4.09 3.14
N ASP A 171 19.35 -3.02 2.36
CA ASP A 171 20.29 -1.95 2.68
C ASP A 171 19.77 -0.98 3.75
N VAL A 172 18.45 -0.89 3.93
CA VAL A 172 17.79 0.03 4.88
C VAL A 172 16.80 -0.66 5.81
N PHE A 173 16.43 -1.91 5.57
CA PHE A 173 15.49 -2.66 6.40
C PHE A 173 16.11 -3.86 7.10
N SER A 174 15.62 -4.12 8.31
CA SER A 174 15.77 -5.39 9.00
C SER A 174 14.40 -5.91 9.45
N ALA A 175 14.24 -7.23 9.50
CA ALA A 175 13.02 -7.89 9.94
C ALA A 175 13.30 -8.83 11.12
N ASN A 176 12.49 -8.71 12.16
CA ASN A 176 12.39 -9.66 13.25
C ASN A 176 10.95 -10.18 13.30
N ILE A 177 10.74 -11.42 12.88
CA ILE A 177 9.42 -12.05 12.83
C ILE A 177 9.40 -13.15 13.88
N LEU A 178 8.54 -12.98 14.89
CA LEU A 178 8.40 -13.91 15.99
C LEU A 178 7.26 -14.88 15.74
N ASN A 179 7.49 -16.15 15.97
CA ASN A 179 6.46 -17.18 15.97
C ASN A 179 5.72 -17.24 17.31
N GLU A 180 4.72 -18.13 17.41
CA GLU A 180 3.91 -18.31 18.62
C GLU A 180 4.76 -18.58 19.88
N GLU A 181 5.77 -19.45 19.77
CA GLU A 181 6.58 -19.85 20.93
C GLU A 181 7.43 -18.69 21.44
N GLN A 182 8.05 -17.93 20.54
CA GLN A 182 8.79 -16.71 20.89
C GLN A 182 7.87 -15.65 21.50
N CYS A 183 6.63 -15.52 21.01
CA CYS A 183 5.64 -14.63 21.62
C CYS A 183 5.24 -15.08 23.03
N ARG A 184 5.24 -16.39 23.29
CA ARG A 184 4.96 -16.98 24.60
C ARG A 184 6.09 -16.71 25.59
N GLU A 185 7.34 -16.84 25.15
CA GLU A 185 8.53 -16.46 25.93
C GLU A 185 8.50 -14.98 26.33
N LEU A 186 8.01 -14.11 25.44
CA LEU A 186 7.81 -12.68 25.69
C LEU A 186 6.54 -12.36 26.50
N LYS A 187 5.86 -13.38 27.06
CA LYS A 187 4.64 -13.25 27.86
C LYS A 187 3.53 -12.47 27.17
N MET A 188 3.40 -12.55 25.84
CA MET A 188 2.38 -11.83 25.07
C MET A 188 0.98 -12.45 25.19
N GLY A 189 0.54 -12.77 26.41
CA GLY A 189 -0.66 -13.55 26.68
C GLY A 189 -1.94 -12.92 26.14
N SER A 190 -2.04 -11.58 26.13
CA SER A 190 -3.18 -10.88 25.52
C SER A 190 -3.29 -11.08 24.01
N TYR A 191 -2.16 -11.18 23.32
CA TYR A 191 -2.12 -11.42 21.87
C TYR A 191 -2.36 -12.90 21.56
N LEU A 192 -1.69 -13.79 22.29
CA LEU A 192 -1.84 -15.23 22.12
C LEU A 192 -3.27 -15.72 22.42
N ALA A 193 -3.97 -15.09 23.37
CA ALA A 193 -5.37 -15.41 23.66
C ALA A 193 -6.30 -15.19 22.44
N VAL A 194 -6.05 -14.15 21.65
CA VAL A 194 -6.82 -13.87 20.43
C VAL A 194 -6.50 -14.90 19.34
N ALA A 195 -5.23 -15.30 19.23
CA ALA A 195 -4.78 -16.26 18.24
C ALA A 195 -5.14 -17.72 18.57
N ALA A 196 -5.44 -18.04 19.82
CA ALA A 196 -5.57 -19.42 20.32
C ALA A 196 -6.60 -20.26 19.56
N ALA A 197 -7.64 -19.62 19.01
CA ALA A 197 -8.68 -20.31 18.27
C ALA A 197 -8.21 -20.83 16.90
N SER A 198 -7.34 -20.05 16.23
CA SER A 198 -6.80 -20.34 14.90
C SER A 198 -5.42 -20.97 14.94
N ALA A 199 -4.70 -20.92 16.07
CA ALA A 199 -3.29 -21.28 16.20
C ALA A 199 -2.89 -22.62 15.55
N LYS A 200 -3.76 -23.63 15.60
CA LYS A 200 -3.49 -24.94 14.95
C LYS A 200 -3.58 -24.89 13.42
N ALA A 201 -4.53 -24.14 12.87
CA ALA A 201 -4.77 -24.05 11.43
C ALA A 201 -3.96 -22.93 10.77
N ASN A 202 -3.88 -21.78 11.44
CA ASN A 202 -3.22 -20.55 11.01
C ASN A 202 -2.45 -19.96 12.22
N PRO A 203 -1.19 -20.40 12.44
CA PRO A 203 -0.37 -19.94 13.56
C PRO A 203 -0.14 -18.41 13.54
N PRO A 204 -0.08 -17.74 14.71
CA PRO A 204 0.20 -16.31 14.80
C PRO A 204 1.66 -15.95 14.51
N PHE A 205 1.87 -14.75 13.97
CA PHE A 205 3.20 -14.16 13.78
C PHE A 205 3.24 -12.70 14.24
N PHE A 206 4.29 -12.33 14.96
CA PHE A 206 4.53 -10.96 15.36
C PHE A 206 5.66 -10.37 14.53
N ILE A 207 5.33 -9.43 13.65
CA ILE A 207 6.25 -8.82 12.69
C ILE A 207 6.80 -7.54 13.28
N HIS A 208 8.12 -7.38 13.26
CA HIS A 208 8.81 -6.15 13.56
C HIS A 208 9.80 -5.81 12.44
N LEU A 209 9.43 -4.88 11.56
CA LEU A 209 10.35 -4.31 10.58
C LEU A 209 10.97 -3.03 11.12
N VAL A 210 12.25 -2.83 10.89
CA VAL A 210 12.97 -1.62 11.26
C VAL A 210 13.63 -1.03 10.03
N TYR A 211 13.21 0.18 9.67
CA TYR A 211 13.83 1.02 8.66
C TYR A 211 14.94 1.87 9.29
N ARG A 212 16.19 1.77 8.82
CA ARG A 212 17.36 2.56 9.27
C ARG A 212 18.19 3.03 8.07
N PRO A 213 18.17 4.33 7.74
CA PRO A 213 19.11 4.91 6.79
C PRO A 213 20.48 5.16 7.43
N LEU A 214 21.54 5.25 6.62
CA LEU A 214 22.95 5.41 7.05
C LEU A 214 23.23 6.67 7.91
N SER A 215 22.31 7.62 7.99
CA SER A 215 22.36 8.79 8.88
C SER A 215 20.99 9.03 9.52
N TRP A 216 20.89 8.94 10.86
CA TRP A 216 19.61 8.88 11.56
C TRP A 216 19.51 9.71 12.87
N THR A 217 18.30 10.19 13.21
CA THR A 217 17.93 10.85 14.48
C THR A 217 16.65 10.26 15.10
N TRP A 218 16.66 9.92 16.40
CA TRP A 218 15.55 9.25 17.11
C TRP A 218 14.17 9.90 16.92
N SER A 219 13.30 9.26 16.13
CA SER A 219 11.89 9.66 15.93
C SER A 219 10.97 8.46 16.02
N SER A 220 10.05 8.42 16.98
CA SER A 220 9.10 7.31 17.16
C SER A 220 7.77 7.60 16.45
N ILE A 221 7.38 6.76 15.48
CA ILE A 221 6.06 6.79 14.85
C ILE A 221 5.12 5.77 15.53
N LYS A 222 3.87 6.18 15.73
CA LYS A 222 2.88 5.58 16.65
C LYS A 222 2.17 4.35 16.05
N LEU A 223 1.88 3.37 16.92
CA LEU A 223 1.18 2.09 16.65
C LEU A 223 -0.21 2.28 15.99
N MET A 224 -0.53 1.49 14.95
CA MET A 224 -1.90 1.35 14.43
C MET A 224 -2.51 0.01 14.86
N LYS A 225 -3.77 0.04 15.32
CA LYS A 225 -4.51 -1.10 15.87
C LYS A 225 -5.86 -1.23 15.14
N PHE A 226 -5.93 -1.98 14.05
CA PHE A 226 -7.19 -2.35 13.39
C PHE A 226 -7.03 -3.61 12.51
N ASP A 227 -8.11 -4.37 12.39
CA ASP A 227 -8.20 -5.63 11.62
C ASP A 227 -7.71 -5.47 10.17
N MET A 228 -7.01 -6.49 9.65
CA MET A 228 -6.04 -6.59 8.53
C MET A 228 -5.64 -5.37 7.68
N GLY A 229 -6.52 -4.40 7.42
CA GLY A 229 -6.22 -3.15 6.74
C GLY A 229 -5.22 -2.26 7.48
N GLY A 230 -5.19 -2.30 8.82
CA GLY A 230 -4.14 -1.61 9.59
C GLY A 230 -2.75 -2.18 9.28
N SER A 231 -2.62 -3.51 9.33
CA SER A 231 -1.39 -4.24 9.00
C SER A 231 -0.95 -4.00 7.55
N ALA A 232 -1.90 -4.04 6.62
CA ALA A 232 -1.63 -3.79 5.20
C ALA A 232 -1.17 -2.34 4.93
N ALA A 233 -1.76 -1.35 5.61
CA ALA A 233 -1.32 0.04 5.52
C ALA A 233 0.10 0.22 6.05
N ILE A 234 0.44 -0.44 7.16
CA ILE A 234 1.80 -0.47 7.72
C ILE A 234 2.80 -1.06 6.72
N LEU A 235 2.50 -2.20 6.10
CA LEU A 235 3.39 -2.81 5.12
C LEU A 235 3.47 -2.00 3.80
N GLY A 236 2.36 -1.37 3.38
CA GLY A 236 2.35 -0.40 2.29
C GLY A 236 3.26 0.79 2.54
N ALA A 237 3.22 1.36 3.74
CA ALA A 237 4.10 2.44 4.16
C ALA A 237 5.57 1.97 4.26
N ALA A 238 5.82 0.75 4.76
CA ALA A 238 7.16 0.16 4.81
C ALA A 238 7.76 0.01 3.40
N LYS A 239 6.96 -0.45 2.43
CA LYS A 239 7.38 -0.54 1.03
C LYS A 239 7.69 0.84 0.44
N ALA A 240 6.80 1.83 0.64
CA ALA A 240 7.01 3.19 0.14
C ALA A 240 8.28 3.83 0.71
N ILE A 241 8.51 3.75 2.03
CA ILE A 241 9.72 4.33 2.63
C ILE A 241 11.00 3.60 2.21
N GLY A 242 10.92 2.29 1.95
CA GLY A 242 12.04 1.50 1.43
C GLY A 242 12.47 1.93 0.02
N GLU A 243 11.51 2.30 -0.81
CA GLU A 243 11.76 2.85 -2.15
C GLU A 243 12.30 4.29 -2.09
N ILE A 244 11.67 5.13 -1.26
CA ILE A 244 12.03 6.56 -1.13
C ILE A 244 13.37 6.76 -0.43
N LYS A 245 13.73 5.88 0.50
CA LYS A 245 14.96 5.95 1.32
C LYS A 245 15.14 7.31 2.00
N HIS A 246 14.08 7.79 2.66
CA HIS A 246 14.11 9.08 3.34
C HIS A 246 15.19 9.13 4.45
N PRO A 247 16.14 10.08 4.42
CA PRO A 247 17.20 10.15 5.41
C PRO A 247 16.69 10.66 6.77
N GLY A 248 17.46 10.41 7.84
CA GLY A 248 17.23 11.07 9.12
C GLY A 248 16.11 10.50 10.00
N VAL A 249 15.33 9.52 9.53
CA VAL A 249 14.26 8.86 10.31
C VAL A 249 14.40 7.32 10.37
N GLU A 250 14.02 6.70 11.48
CA GLU A 250 14.03 5.26 11.75
C GLU A 250 12.60 4.98 12.11
N VAL A 251 12.07 3.94 11.49
CA VAL A 251 10.66 3.65 11.60
C VAL A 251 10.54 2.19 11.97
N HIS A 252 9.85 1.95 13.08
CA HIS A 252 9.52 0.61 13.56
C HIS A 252 8.10 0.29 13.11
N PHE A 253 7.97 -0.66 12.21
CA PHE A 253 6.70 -1.20 11.76
C PHE A 253 6.40 -2.46 12.56
N ILE A 254 5.40 -2.39 13.45
CA ILE A 254 5.05 -3.49 14.36
C ILE A 254 3.66 -3.98 14.00
N VAL A 255 3.53 -5.28 13.72
CA VAL A 255 2.27 -5.91 13.35
C VAL A 255 2.11 -7.23 14.12
N ALA A 256 1.08 -7.30 14.96
CA ALA A 256 0.68 -8.53 15.62
C ALA A 256 -0.36 -9.28 14.75
N VAL A 257 0.08 -10.27 13.99
CA VAL A 257 -0.77 -10.96 13.00
C VAL A 257 -1.37 -12.23 13.61
N CYS A 258 -2.69 -12.34 13.59
CA CYS A 258 -3.41 -13.54 14.00
C CYS A 258 -4.81 -13.55 13.37
N GLU A 259 -5.47 -14.71 13.36
CA GLU A 259 -6.88 -14.82 12.98
C GLU A 259 -7.75 -15.01 14.22
N ASN A 260 -8.79 -14.19 14.36
CA ASN A 260 -9.78 -14.33 15.42
C ASN A 260 -10.87 -15.31 15.00
N MET A 261 -10.63 -16.61 15.24
CA MET A 261 -11.57 -17.69 14.90
C MET A 261 -12.37 -18.15 16.12
N ILE A 262 -13.38 -18.99 15.89
CA ILE A 262 -14.10 -19.71 16.96
C ILE A 262 -13.63 -21.16 16.93
N SER A 263 -13.15 -21.66 18.06
CA SER A 263 -12.81 -23.08 18.23
C SER A 263 -12.87 -23.49 19.70
N GLY A 264 -12.74 -24.78 20.01
CA GLY A 264 -12.72 -25.27 21.39
C GLY A 264 -11.55 -24.74 22.23
N THR A 265 -10.48 -24.26 21.58
CA THR A 265 -9.30 -23.65 22.21
C THR A 265 -9.34 -22.13 22.20
N GLY A 266 -10.40 -21.52 21.67
CA GLY A 266 -10.56 -20.07 21.62
C GLY A 266 -10.88 -19.45 22.98
N MET A 267 -10.55 -18.16 23.11
CA MET A 267 -10.90 -17.34 24.27
C MET A 267 -12.42 -17.25 24.49
N ARG A 268 -12.85 -17.20 25.74
CA ARG A 268 -14.25 -17.16 26.17
C ARG A 268 -14.58 -15.86 26.88
N HIS A 269 -15.86 -15.52 26.87
CA HIS A 269 -16.35 -14.41 27.66
C HIS A 269 -16.12 -14.70 29.16
N GLY A 270 -15.59 -13.71 29.88
CA GLY A 270 -15.22 -13.83 31.30
C GLY A 270 -13.82 -14.39 31.55
N ASP A 271 -13.07 -14.80 30.51
CA ASP A 271 -11.68 -15.20 30.68
C ASP A 271 -10.84 -14.02 31.19
N VAL A 272 -9.93 -14.31 32.13
CA VAL A 272 -8.93 -13.36 32.61
C VAL A 272 -7.59 -13.73 31.99
N ILE A 273 -7.00 -12.81 31.23
CA ILE A 273 -5.73 -13.00 30.54
C ILE A 273 -4.68 -12.03 31.05
N THR A 274 -3.41 -12.45 31.05
CA THR A 274 -2.29 -11.60 31.45
C THR A 274 -1.56 -11.07 30.22
N ALA A 275 -1.40 -9.75 30.13
CA ALA A 275 -0.64 -9.10 29.08
C ALA A 275 0.88 -9.14 29.38
N SER A 276 1.71 -8.78 28.38
CA SER A 276 3.17 -8.77 28.53
C SER A 276 3.70 -7.77 29.56
N ASN A 277 2.89 -6.77 29.92
CA ASN A 277 3.17 -5.81 30.99
C ASN A 277 2.62 -6.26 32.35
N GLU A 278 2.32 -7.54 32.50
CA GLU A 278 1.84 -8.20 33.74
C GLU A 278 0.45 -7.74 34.21
N LYS A 279 -0.22 -6.86 33.47
CA LYS A 279 -1.61 -6.47 33.75
C LYS A 279 -2.58 -7.57 33.37
N THR A 280 -3.57 -7.78 34.21
CA THR A 280 -4.70 -8.67 33.97
C THR A 280 -5.82 -7.97 33.22
N ILE A 281 -6.48 -8.69 32.34
CA ILE A 281 -7.52 -8.19 31.46
C ILE A 281 -8.69 -9.17 31.49
N GLU A 282 -9.89 -8.67 31.79
CA GLU A 282 -11.11 -9.46 31.72
C GLU A 282 -11.77 -9.33 30.35
N LEU A 283 -12.05 -10.46 29.71
CA LEU A 283 -12.68 -10.53 28.40
C LEU A 283 -14.20 -10.35 28.48
N SER A 284 -14.63 -9.09 28.49
CA SER A 284 -16.05 -8.73 28.48
C SER A 284 -16.76 -8.89 27.13
N LYS A 285 -16.07 -8.91 25.99
CA LYS A 285 -16.66 -9.23 24.67
C LYS A 285 -15.59 -9.86 23.78
N THR A 286 -15.94 -10.97 23.13
CA THR A 286 -15.05 -11.71 22.22
C THR A 286 -15.11 -11.19 20.77
N THR A 287 -16.20 -10.51 20.40
CA THR A 287 -16.46 -10.01 19.03
C THR A 287 -15.85 -8.65 18.73
N THR A 288 -15.38 -7.93 19.75
CA THR A 288 -14.68 -6.66 19.59
C THR A 288 -13.33 -6.84 20.28
N GLN A 289 -12.22 -6.51 19.61
CA GLN A 289 -10.86 -6.52 20.20
C GLN A 289 -10.68 -5.47 21.31
N MET A 290 -11.74 -5.18 22.07
CA MET A 290 -11.80 -4.25 23.18
C MET A 290 -11.63 -5.02 24.49
N LEU A 291 -10.47 -4.79 25.08
CA LEU A 291 -10.02 -5.38 26.34
C LEU A 291 -10.33 -4.38 27.46
N LYS A 292 -11.02 -4.83 28.52
CA LYS A 292 -11.14 -4.03 29.75
C LYS A 292 -9.98 -4.39 30.65
N VAL A 293 -9.08 -3.43 30.88
CA VAL A 293 -8.01 -3.58 31.87
C VAL A 293 -8.67 -3.55 33.24
N VAL A 294 -8.42 -4.58 34.05
CA VAL A 294 -8.89 -4.71 35.44
C VAL A 294 -7.81 -4.23 36.37
#